data_AF-A0A2V6FUC9-F1
#
_entry.id   AF-A0A2V6FUC9-F1
#
_cell.length_a   1.000
_cell.length_b   1.000
_cell.length_c   1.000
_cell.angle_alpha   90.00
_cell.angle_beta   90.00
_cell.angle_gamma   90.00
#
_symmetry.space_group_name_H-M   'P 1'
#
loop_
_entity.id
_entity.type
_entity.pdbx_description
1 polymer ?
#
loop_
_entity_poly.entity_id
_entity_poly.type
_entity_poly.pdbx_seq_one_letter_code
_entity_poly.pdbx_strand_id
1 'polypeptide(L)'
;REEYRKHYRQLQTLLAEHAALNTAETAREQELDLLRHQISEINAANLIAGEEEDIETRYKLASNSKRLIELANAVANKLSEAEDAVLSQLGETQRLLRELEKIDNSVTQLSSAHAASVVELSEIARSLSDYAEKLDLDPAQLAALEQRVSLFETLKRKYGGSIAEVIAFGERAAERMRKIEGRDAELERLALRKLRMKTAPKLSATIRDNLVDLGFRQSEFEAKLSALDEPRPSGLDSVELLFSPNPGEPLKPLRAIASSGEISRLMLAIKSALAEHDAIPLLVFDEIDTNVGGEIAHAVGAKMRTLGRDHQVICITHLPQVAAAGSSQFVVTKDVVRGRTYSRLHEVTAEARQEEIARMLGGKTDSALKLAKAGKQEADAMKVLRICWLVKFFPAFLL
;
A
#
# COMPACT_ATOMS: atom_id res chain seq x y z
N ARG A 1 -5.31 -49.51 8.52
CA ARG A 1 -5.86 -49.41 7.13
C ARG A 1 -7.16 -48.60 7.08
N GLU A 2 -8.11 -48.79 8.00
CA GLU A 2 -9.35 -48.00 8.06
C GLU A 2 -9.12 -46.53 8.45
N GLU A 3 -8.24 -46.29 9.41
CA GLU A 3 -7.87 -44.94 9.85
C GLU A 3 -7.22 -44.12 8.72
N TYR A 4 -6.30 -44.75 7.97
CA TYR A 4 -5.73 -44.17 6.74
C TYR A 4 -6.80 -43.85 5.69
N ARG A 5 -7.77 -44.74 5.45
CA ARG A 5 -8.87 -44.48 4.50
C ARG A 5 -9.76 -43.32 4.95
N LYS A 6 -9.99 -43.17 6.26
CA LYS A 6 -10.73 -42.04 6.83
C LYS A 6 -10.00 -40.72 6.60
N HIS A 7 -8.71 -40.66 6.93
CA HIS A 7 -7.88 -39.45 6.73
C HIS A 7 -7.70 -39.12 5.24
N TYR A 8 -7.57 -40.13 4.38
CA TYR A 8 -7.50 -39.94 2.92
C TYR A 8 -8.80 -39.35 2.34
N ARG A 9 -9.98 -39.81 2.81
CA ARG A 9 -11.26 -39.20 2.41
C ARG A 9 -11.41 -37.76 2.89
N GLN A 10 -10.97 -37.47 4.12
CA GLN A 10 -10.94 -36.11 4.65
C GLN A 10 -10.00 -35.21 3.83
N LEU A 11 -8.82 -35.69 3.46
CA LEU A 11 -7.89 -34.97 2.59
C LEU A 11 -8.50 -34.71 1.21
N GLN A 12 -9.14 -35.70 0.59
CA GLN A 12 -9.82 -35.52 -0.70
C GLN A 12 -10.96 -34.48 -0.63
N THR A 13 -11.71 -34.46 0.48
CA THR A 13 -12.77 -33.46 0.70
C THR A 13 -12.17 -32.06 0.83
N LEU A 14 -11.13 -31.90 1.65
CA LEU A 14 -10.44 -30.61 1.84
C LEU A 14 -9.76 -30.12 0.55
N LEU A 15 -9.20 -31.03 -0.26
CA LEU A 15 -8.63 -30.68 -1.57
C LEU A 15 -9.70 -30.22 -2.56
N ALA A 16 -10.88 -30.84 -2.56
CA ALA A 16 -12.01 -30.42 -3.38
C ALA A 16 -12.55 -29.05 -2.95
N GLU A 17 -12.68 -28.82 -1.64
CA GLU A 17 -13.08 -27.52 -1.07
C GLU A 17 -12.04 -26.42 -1.41
N HIS A 18 -10.75 -26.71 -1.25
CA HIS A 18 -9.67 -25.79 -1.60
C HIS A 18 -9.66 -25.47 -3.11
N ALA A 19 -9.84 -26.47 -3.97
CA ALA A 19 -9.95 -26.25 -5.40
C ALA A 19 -11.16 -25.37 -5.77
N ALA A 20 -12.31 -25.59 -5.13
CA ALA A 20 -13.51 -24.78 -5.33
C ALA A 20 -13.36 -23.34 -4.82
N LEU A 21 -12.62 -23.12 -3.73
CA LEU A 21 -12.31 -21.78 -3.22
C LEU A 21 -11.36 -21.04 -4.17
N ASN A 22 -10.29 -21.70 -4.64
CA ASN A 22 -9.35 -21.11 -5.59
C ASN A 22 -9.99 -20.75 -6.93
N THR A 23 -10.94 -21.55 -7.44
CA THR A 23 -11.65 -21.21 -8.67
C THR A 23 -12.59 -20.01 -8.47
N ALA A 24 -13.21 -19.89 -7.30
CA ALA A 24 -14.03 -18.73 -6.97
C ALA A 24 -13.19 -17.45 -6.80
N GLU A 25 -11.99 -17.56 -6.22
CA GLU A 25 -11.04 -16.46 -6.05
C GLU A 25 -10.51 -15.97 -7.40
N THR A 26 -10.06 -16.89 -8.26
CA THR A 26 -9.54 -16.53 -9.60
C THR A 26 -10.63 -15.92 -10.50
N ALA A 27 -11.86 -16.47 -10.50
CA ALA A 27 -12.98 -15.89 -11.25
C ALA A 27 -13.32 -14.47 -10.76
N ARG A 28 -13.15 -14.21 -9.46
CA ARG A 28 -13.41 -12.91 -8.85
C ARG A 28 -12.33 -11.89 -9.16
N GLU A 29 -11.05 -12.27 -9.12
CA GLU A 29 -9.95 -11.39 -9.55
C GLU A 29 -10.13 -10.97 -11.01
N GLN A 30 -10.50 -11.91 -11.88
CA GLN A 30 -10.83 -11.62 -13.27
C GLN A 30 -12.02 -10.65 -13.42
N GLU A 31 -13.07 -10.80 -12.59
CA GLU A 31 -14.19 -9.84 -12.56
C GLU A 31 -13.72 -8.44 -12.15
N LEU A 32 -12.86 -8.33 -11.13
CA LEU A 32 -12.32 -7.04 -10.68
C LEU A 32 -11.44 -6.37 -11.74
N ASP A 33 -10.56 -7.12 -12.39
CA ASP A 33 -9.69 -6.57 -13.44
C ASP A 33 -10.48 -6.10 -14.66
N LEU A 34 -11.51 -6.87 -15.04
CA LEU A 34 -12.44 -6.46 -16.09
C LEU A 34 -13.16 -5.15 -15.71
N LEU A 35 -13.73 -5.07 -14.49
CA LEU A 35 -14.42 -3.87 -14.02
C LEU A 35 -13.49 -2.67 -13.96
N ARG A 36 -12.25 -2.82 -13.47
CA ARG A 36 -11.23 -1.76 -13.45
C ARG A 36 -10.92 -1.24 -14.84
N HIS A 37 -10.72 -2.14 -15.80
CA HIS A 37 -10.47 -1.75 -17.18
C HIS A 37 -11.64 -0.97 -17.77
N GLN A 38 -12.87 -1.45 -17.60
CA GLN A 38 -14.09 -0.80 -18.10
C GLN A 38 -14.28 0.60 -17.49
N ILE A 39 -14.11 0.73 -16.17
CA ILE A 39 -14.20 2.01 -15.46
C ILE A 39 -13.12 2.97 -15.95
N SER A 40 -11.88 2.51 -16.08
CA SER A 40 -10.76 3.32 -16.56
C SER A 40 -11.00 3.84 -17.98
N GLU A 41 -11.46 2.97 -18.89
CA GLU A 41 -11.76 3.35 -20.28
C GLU A 41 -12.88 4.41 -20.35
N ILE A 42 -13.96 4.24 -19.58
CA ILE A 42 -15.08 5.21 -19.56
C ILE A 42 -14.66 6.53 -18.92
N ASN A 43 -13.89 6.49 -17.82
CA ASN A 43 -13.42 7.70 -17.15
C ASN A 43 -12.43 8.49 -18.00
N ALA A 44 -11.52 7.81 -18.70
CA ALA A 44 -10.57 8.45 -19.60
C ALA A 44 -11.26 9.21 -20.74
N ALA A 45 -12.45 8.77 -21.15
CA ALA A 45 -13.24 9.42 -22.18
C ALA A 45 -13.88 10.74 -21.74
N ASN A 46 -13.94 11.04 -20.44
CA ASN A 46 -14.51 12.29 -19.89
C ASN A 46 -15.84 12.66 -20.56
N LEU A 47 -16.81 11.75 -20.50
CA LEU A 47 -18.11 11.91 -21.17
C LEU A 47 -18.97 12.91 -20.41
N ILE A 48 -19.61 13.82 -21.14
CA ILE A 48 -20.59 14.77 -20.60
C ILE A 48 -21.97 14.42 -21.16
N ALA A 49 -22.99 14.38 -20.29
CA ALA A 49 -24.35 14.13 -20.72
C ALA A 49 -24.84 15.24 -21.66
N GLY A 50 -25.39 14.87 -22.82
CA GLY A 50 -25.89 15.81 -23.83
C GLY A 50 -24.83 16.41 -24.75
N GLU A 51 -23.54 16.08 -24.58
CA GLU A 51 -22.46 16.58 -25.46
C GLU A 51 -22.56 16.02 -26.89
N GLU A 52 -23.09 14.80 -27.05
CA GLU A 52 -23.16 14.08 -28.31
C GLU A 52 -23.90 14.86 -29.41
N GLU A 53 -25.06 15.44 -29.08
CA GLU A 53 -25.89 16.17 -30.06
C GLU A 53 -25.18 17.43 -30.60
N ASP A 54 -24.48 18.14 -29.72
CA ASP A 54 -23.72 19.34 -30.09
C ASP A 54 -22.49 18.98 -30.94
N ILE A 55 -21.74 17.95 -30.54
CA ILE A 55 -20.59 17.45 -31.31
C ILE A 55 -21.04 16.94 -32.69
N GLU A 56 -22.14 16.20 -32.77
CA GLU A 56 -22.66 15.69 -34.04
C GLU A 56 -23.12 16.82 -34.97
N THR A 57 -23.77 17.85 -34.41
CA THR A 57 -24.18 19.04 -35.18
C THR A 57 -22.98 19.78 -35.75
N ARG A 58 -21.97 20.05 -34.91
CA ARG A 58 -20.72 20.70 -35.34
C ARG A 58 -19.96 19.85 -36.37
N TYR A 59 -19.89 18.53 -36.17
CA TYR A 59 -19.26 17.62 -37.10
C TYR A 59 -19.96 17.59 -38.46
N LYS A 60 -21.30 17.52 -38.49
CA LYS A 60 -22.08 17.57 -39.74
C LYS A 60 -21.82 18.86 -40.50
N LEU A 61 -21.81 20.02 -39.83
CA LEU A 61 -21.53 21.30 -40.46
C LEU A 61 -20.11 21.32 -41.07
N ALA A 62 -19.10 20.97 -40.28
CA ALA A 62 -17.71 20.99 -40.73
C ALA A 62 -17.43 19.96 -41.85
N SER A 63 -18.01 18.77 -41.76
CA SER A 63 -17.91 17.72 -42.78
C SER A 63 -18.59 18.15 -44.10
N ASN A 64 -19.75 18.80 -44.01
CA ASN A 64 -20.40 19.38 -45.19
C ASN A 64 -19.56 20.50 -45.82
N SER A 65 -18.98 21.40 -45.02
CA SER A 65 -18.07 22.45 -45.52
C SER A 65 -16.86 21.84 -46.23
N LYS A 66 -16.22 20.82 -45.66
CA LYS A 66 -15.16 20.06 -46.33
C LYS A 66 -15.62 19.50 -47.67
N ARG A 67 -16.81 18.89 -47.70
CA ARG A 67 -17.35 18.31 -48.94
C ARG A 67 -17.65 19.36 -50.01
N LEU A 68 -18.16 20.52 -49.61
CA LEU A 68 -18.42 21.65 -50.50
C LEU A 68 -17.12 22.20 -51.09
N ILE A 69 -16.08 22.39 -50.27
CA ILE A 69 -14.74 22.81 -50.72
C ILE A 69 -14.16 21.80 -51.71
N GLU A 70 -14.20 20.51 -51.39
CA GLU A 70 -13.71 19.43 -52.27
C GLU A 70 -14.40 19.46 -53.64
N LEU A 71 -15.73 19.58 -53.67
CA LEU A 71 -16.50 19.61 -54.91
C LEU A 71 -16.27 20.88 -55.72
N ALA A 72 -16.24 22.05 -55.07
CA ALA A 72 -15.98 23.32 -55.73
C ALA A 72 -14.60 23.33 -56.38
N ASN A 73 -13.56 22.92 -55.64
CA ASN A 73 -12.20 22.79 -56.16
C ASN A 73 -12.10 21.74 -57.26
N ALA A 74 -12.80 20.60 -57.15
CA ALA A 74 -12.80 19.59 -58.19
C ALA A 74 -13.41 20.09 -59.52
N VAL A 75 -14.48 20.89 -59.45
CA VAL A 75 -15.09 21.49 -60.65
C VAL A 75 -14.22 22.60 -61.21
N ALA A 76 -13.71 23.52 -60.38
CA ALA A 76 -12.82 24.60 -60.82
C ALA A 76 -11.55 24.05 -61.51
N ASN A 77 -10.94 23.01 -60.93
CA ASN A 77 -9.79 22.34 -61.50
C ASN A 77 -10.11 21.72 -62.88
N LYS A 78 -11.22 20.98 -63.01
CA LYS A 78 -11.66 20.39 -64.29
C LYS A 78 -11.93 21.44 -65.37
N LEU A 79 -12.44 22.61 -64.99
CA LEU A 79 -12.73 23.68 -65.94
C LEU A 79 -11.47 24.43 -66.36
N SER A 80 -10.52 24.69 -65.46
CA SER A 80 -9.47 25.70 -65.68
C SER A 80 -8.03 25.29 -65.35
N GLU A 81 -7.77 24.35 -64.43
CA GLU A 81 -6.41 24.12 -63.89
C GLU A 81 -5.79 22.80 -64.34
N ALA A 82 -6.61 21.81 -64.74
CA ALA A 82 -6.15 20.53 -65.23
C ALA A 82 -5.39 20.66 -66.56
N GLU A 83 -4.48 19.72 -66.84
CA GLU A 83 -3.71 19.68 -68.10
C GLU A 83 -4.63 19.57 -69.33
N ASP A 84 -5.75 18.85 -69.19
CA ASP A 84 -6.82 18.69 -70.18
C ASP A 84 -8.05 19.57 -69.88
N ALA A 85 -7.88 20.69 -69.18
CA ALA A 85 -8.97 21.56 -68.77
C ALA A 85 -9.90 21.97 -69.93
N VAL A 86 -11.21 21.98 -69.65
CA VAL A 86 -12.25 22.27 -70.65
C VAL A 86 -12.03 23.63 -71.31
N LEU A 87 -11.68 24.67 -70.53
CA LEU A 87 -11.44 26.01 -71.07
C LEU A 87 -10.23 26.06 -72.02
N SER A 88 -9.20 25.26 -71.77
CA SER A 88 -8.04 25.14 -72.67
C SER A 88 -8.45 24.56 -74.02
N GLN A 89 -9.23 23.47 -74.01
CA GLN A 89 -9.76 22.84 -75.22
C GLN A 89 -10.72 23.76 -75.98
N LEU A 90 -11.60 24.47 -75.26
CA LEU A 90 -12.49 25.46 -75.89
C LEU A 90 -11.69 26.61 -76.51
N GLY A 91 -10.59 27.04 -75.89
CA GLY A 91 -9.67 28.02 -76.47
C GLY A 91 -9.11 27.58 -77.83
N GLU A 92 -8.80 26.29 -78.00
CA GLU A 92 -8.36 25.73 -79.28
C GLU A 92 -9.48 25.73 -80.32
N THR A 93 -10.70 25.31 -79.94
CA THR A 93 -11.85 25.32 -80.85
C THR A 93 -12.26 26.73 -81.29
N GLN A 94 -12.09 27.74 -80.42
CA GLN A 94 -12.31 29.15 -80.78
C GLN A 94 -11.34 29.61 -81.87
N ARG A 95 -10.09 29.13 -81.87
CA ARG A 95 -9.11 29.46 -82.93
C ARG A 95 -9.57 28.90 -84.27
N LEU A 96 -10.05 27.65 -84.29
CA LEU A 96 -10.60 27.02 -85.49
C LEU A 96 -11.85 27.75 -86.00
N LEU A 97 -12.77 28.15 -85.11
CA LEU A 97 -13.96 28.94 -85.49
C LEU A 97 -13.60 30.29 -86.12
N ARG A 98 -12.54 30.96 -85.64
CA ARG A 98 -12.06 32.21 -86.27
C ARG A 98 -11.43 31.98 -87.64
N GLU A 99 -10.85 30.81 -87.89
CA GLU A 99 -10.35 30.45 -89.22
C GLU A 99 -11.51 30.17 -90.19
N LEU A 100 -12.54 29.45 -89.74
CA LEU A 100 -13.78 29.24 -90.49
C LEU A 100 -14.46 30.57 -90.86
N GLU A 101 -14.52 31.51 -89.92
CA GLU A 101 -15.12 32.82 -90.13
C GLU A 101 -14.41 33.66 -91.21
N LYS A 102 -13.09 33.48 -91.39
CA LYS A 102 -12.35 34.14 -92.47
C LYS A 102 -12.71 33.59 -93.87
N ILE A 103 -13.24 32.36 -93.92
CA ILE A 103 -13.63 31.68 -95.16
C ILE A 103 -15.10 31.95 -95.47
N ASP A 104 -15.97 31.81 -94.47
CA ASP A 104 -17.41 32.04 -94.58
C ASP A 104 -17.92 32.88 -93.42
N ASN A 105 -18.28 34.13 -93.71
CA ASN A 105 -18.83 35.05 -92.73
C ASN A 105 -20.20 34.61 -92.16
N SER A 106 -20.88 33.61 -92.72
CA SER A 106 -22.14 33.11 -92.17
C SER A 106 -21.99 32.51 -90.77
N VAL A 107 -20.78 32.05 -90.39
CA VAL A 107 -20.51 31.45 -89.08
C VAL A 107 -20.13 32.45 -87.99
N THR A 108 -20.04 33.76 -88.28
CA THR A 108 -19.70 34.81 -87.31
C THR A 108 -20.57 34.75 -86.05
N GLN A 109 -21.87 34.46 -86.20
CA GLN A 109 -22.78 34.33 -85.06
C GLN A 109 -22.42 33.13 -84.16
N LEU A 110 -22.00 32.00 -84.75
CA LEU A 110 -21.58 30.81 -84.01
C LEU A 110 -20.23 31.04 -83.30
N SER A 111 -19.27 31.67 -83.98
CA SER A 111 -17.97 32.08 -83.42
C SER A 111 -18.14 33.00 -82.21
N SER A 112 -19.08 33.96 -82.32
CA SER A 112 -19.43 34.90 -81.24
C SER A 112 -20.14 34.21 -80.07
N ALA A 113 -21.09 33.31 -80.35
CA ALA A 113 -21.79 32.54 -79.32
C ALA A 113 -20.83 31.60 -78.55
N HIS A 114 -19.89 30.97 -79.25
CA HIS A 114 -18.86 30.15 -78.62
C HIS A 114 -17.96 30.98 -77.71
N ALA A 115 -17.47 32.13 -78.18
CA ALA A 115 -16.64 33.03 -77.37
C ALA A 115 -17.36 33.47 -76.09
N ALA A 116 -18.65 33.80 -76.18
CA ALA A 116 -19.48 34.11 -75.01
C ALA A 116 -19.57 32.92 -74.04
N SER A 117 -19.73 31.70 -74.55
CA SER A 117 -19.82 30.48 -73.72
C SER A 117 -18.52 30.18 -72.98
N VAL A 118 -17.36 30.48 -73.59
CA VAL A 118 -16.05 30.36 -72.93
C VAL A 118 -15.92 31.35 -71.77
N VAL A 119 -16.40 32.58 -71.94
CA VAL A 119 -16.41 33.58 -70.86
C VAL A 119 -17.27 33.11 -69.70
N GLU A 120 -18.50 32.65 -69.96
CA GLU A 120 -19.41 32.12 -68.93
C GLU A 120 -18.78 30.96 -68.15
N LEU A 121 -18.15 29.99 -68.83
CA LEU A 121 -17.49 28.87 -68.17
C LEU A 121 -16.27 29.30 -67.34
N SER A 122 -15.53 30.32 -67.79
CA SER A 122 -14.41 30.90 -67.05
C SER A 122 -14.89 31.61 -65.78
N GLU A 123 -15.99 32.35 -65.86
CA GLU A 123 -16.62 33.00 -64.71
C GLU A 123 -17.15 31.98 -63.70
N ILE A 124 -17.72 30.86 -64.15
CA ILE A 124 -18.15 29.76 -63.27
C ILE A 124 -16.94 29.16 -62.53
N ALA A 125 -15.85 28.86 -63.24
CA ALA A 125 -14.64 28.30 -62.63
C ALA A 125 -14.07 29.23 -61.55
N ARG A 126 -13.94 30.52 -61.86
CA ARG A 126 -13.48 31.54 -60.91
C ARG A 126 -14.42 31.67 -59.71
N SER A 127 -15.73 31.72 -59.96
CA SER A 127 -16.73 31.86 -58.89
C SER A 127 -16.71 30.67 -57.94
N LEU A 128 -16.41 29.47 -58.42
CA LEU A 128 -16.27 28.26 -57.59
C LEU A 128 -14.98 28.27 -56.77
N SER A 129 -13.87 28.74 -57.31
CA SER A 129 -12.65 28.95 -56.53
C SER A 129 -12.88 29.99 -55.42
N ASP A 130 -13.47 31.14 -55.74
CA ASP A 130 -13.82 32.19 -54.76
C ASP A 130 -14.82 31.67 -53.71
N TYR A 131 -15.74 30.79 -54.10
CA TYR A 131 -16.68 30.13 -53.19
C TYR A 131 -15.96 29.19 -52.22
N ALA A 132 -15.01 28.38 -52.71
CA ALA A 132 -14.23 27.47 -51.88
C ALA A 132 -13.36 28.23 -50.86
N GLU A 133 -12.73 29.34 -51.27
CA GLU A 133 -11.91 30.18 -50.38
C GLU A 133 -12.71 30.86 -49.27
N LYS A 134 -13.99 31.17 -49.51
CA LYS A 134 -14.87 31.78 -48.51
C LYS A 134 -15.36 30.80 -47.44
N LEU A 135 -15.28 29.49 -47.70
CA LEU A 135 -15.69 28.48 -46.73
C LEU A 135 -14.59 28.30 -45.68
N ASP A 136 -14.86 28.76 -44.47
CA ASP A 136 -13.97 28.59 -43.33
C ASP A 136 -14.02 27.13 -42.84
N LEU A 137 -12.89 26.44 -42.93
CA LEU A 137 -12.71 25.08 -42.41
C LEU A 137 -11.34 24.97 -41.75
N ASP A 138 -11.34 24.74 -40.44
CA ASP A 138 -10.15 24.36 -39.69
C ASP A 138 -9.97 22.82 -39.72
N PRO A 139 -8.95 22.28 -40.42
CA PRO A 139 -8.74 20.83 -40.51
C PRO A 139 -8.43 20.18 -39.16
N ALA A 140 -7.80 20.90 -38.23
CA ALA A 140 -7.47 20.37 -36.91
C ALA A 140 -8.74 20.22 -36.05
N GLN A 141 -9.67 21.18 -36.13
CA GLN A 141 -10.96 21.07 -35.46
C GLN A 141 -11.82 19.94 -36.02
N LEU A 142 -11.85 19.78 -37.35
CA LEU A 142 -12.58 18.66 -37.97
C LEU A 142 -12.01 17.31 -37.51
N ALA A 143 -10.69 17.15 -37.49
CA ALA A 143 -10.05 15.92 -37.02
C ALA A 143 -10.36 15.62 -35.54
N ALA A 144 -10.40 16.66 -34.69
CA ALA A 144 -10.80 16.50 -33.28
C ALA A 144 -12.26 16.07 -33.14
N LEU A 145 -13.17 16.65 -33.94
CA LEU A 145 -14.58 16.24 -34.00
C LEU A 145 -14.73 14.79 -34.47
N GLU A 146 -14.01 14.38 -35.53
CA GLU A 146 -14.00 13.00 -36.02
C GLU A 146 -13.54 12.01 -34.95
N GLN A 147 -12.46 12.34 -34.23
CA GLN A 147 -11.97 11.52 -33.12
C GLN A 147 -12.99 11.42 -31.98
N ARG A 148 -13.65 12.54 -31.63
CA ARG A 148 -14.68 12.56 -30.57
C ARG A 148 -15.90 11.72 -30.95
N VAL A 149 -16.39 11.84 -32.19
CA VAL A 149 -17.51 11.02 -32.71
C VAL A 149 -17.14 9.53 -32.74
N SER A 150 -15.94 9.19 -33.21
CA SER A 150 -15.46 7.80 -33.23
C SER A 150 -15.33 7.19 -31.84
N LEU A 151 -14.88 7.98 -30.86
CA LEU A 151 -14.82 7.58 -29.45
C LEU A 151 -16.23 7.27 -28.93
N PHE A 152 -17.21 8.14 -29.19
CA PHE A 152 -18.60 7.91 -28.80
C PHE A 152 -19.15 6.61 -29.39
N GLU A 153 -18.98 6.35 -30.68
CA GLU A 153 -19.44 5.10 -31.31
C GLU A 153 -18.76 3.85 -30.71
N THR A 154 -17.46 3.94 -30.44
CA THR A 154 -16.70 2.83 -29.85
C THR A 154 -17.23 2.49 -28.45
N LEU A 155 -17.45 3.50 -27.62
CA LEU A 155 -17.96 3.33 -26.27
C LEU A 155 -19.41 2.88 -26.26
N LYS A 156 -20.24 3.41 -27.16
CA LYS A 156 -21.63 2.98 -27.30
C LYS A 156 -21.71 1.48 -27.64
N ARG A 157 -20.94 1.03 -28.63
CA ARG A 157 -20.89 -0.39 -29.00
C ARG A 157 -20.46 -1.31 -27.86
N LYS A 158 -19.58 -0.84 -26.97
CA LYS A 158 -19.06 -1.63 -25.83
C LYS A 158 -19.97 -1.62 -24.60
N TYR A 159 -20.60 -0.48 -24.30
CA TYR A 159 -21.15 -0.21 -22.97
C TYR A 159 -22.61 0.28 -22.95
N GLY A 160 -23.22 0.64 -24.08
CA GLY A 160 -24.63 1.05 -24.14
C GLY A 160 -25.03 1.79 -25.42
N GLY A 161 -26.31 1.77 -25.79
CA GLY A 161 -26.79 2.39 -27.04
C GLY A 161 -26.71 3.93 -27.10
N SER A 162 -26.40 4.60 -25.98
CA SER A 162 -26.25 6.05 -25.88
C SER A 162 -25.18 6.44 -24.86
N ILE A 163 -24.65 7.67 -24.95
CA ILE A 163 -23.67 8.18 -23.95
C ILE A 163 -24.21 8.16 -22.53
N ALA A 164 -25.50 8.42 -22.33
CA ALA A 164 -26.15 8.29 -21.02
C ALA A 164 -26.10 6.85 -20.49
N GLU A 165 -26.33 5.86 -21.34
CA GLU A 165 -26.22 4.44 -20.97
C GLU A 165 -24.79 4.03 -20.63
N VAL A 166 -23.80 4.54 -21.37
CA VAL A 166 -22.37 4.32 -21.11
C VAL A 166 -21.96 4.88 -19.74
N ILE A 167 -22.37 6.11 -19.42
CA ILE A 167 -22.11 6.72 -18.10
C ILE A 167 -22.76 5.87 -17.00
N ALA A 168 -24.05 5.53 -17.17
CA ALA A 168 -24.76 4.70 -16.20
C ALA A 168 -24.15 3.30 -16.05
N PHE A 169 -23.57 2.74 -17.12
CA PHE A 169 -22.81 1.50 -17.06
C PHE A 169 -21.57 1.66 -16.20
N GLY A 170 -20.79 2.72 -16.39
CA GLY A 170 -19.62 3.05 -15.57
C GLY A 170 -19.96 3.16 -14.08
N GLU A 171 -21.07 3.82 -13.73
CA GLU A 171 -21.56 3.92 -12.35
C GLU A 171 -21.92 2.55 -11.76
N ARG A 172 -22.65 1.73 -12.51
CA ARG A 172 -23.01 0.36 -12.09
C ARG A 172 -21.77 -0.52 -11.90
N ALA A 173 -20.79 -0.41 -12.80
CA ALA A 173 -19.52 -1.13 -12.70
C ALA A 173 -18.74 -0.71 -11.45
N ALA A 174 -18.67 0.59 -11.16
CA ALA A 174 -18.01 1.12 -9.97
C ALA A 174 -18.70 0.69 -8.67
N GLU A 175 -20.04 0.67 -8.63
CA GLU A 175 -20.79 0.14 -7.49
C GLU A 175 -20.57 -1.36 -7.29
N ARG A 176 -20.56 -2.13 -8.39
CA ARG A 176 -20.27 -3.57 -8.35
C ARG A 176 -18.87 -3.85 -7.81
N MET A 177 -17.87 -3.14 -8.31
CA MET A 177 -16.48 -3.25 -7.85
C MET A 177 -16.37 -2.97 -6.35
N ARG A 178 -16.98 -1.87 -5.87
CA ARG A 178 -16.99 -1.52 -4.43
C ARG A 178 -17.64 -2.61 -3.57
N LYS A 179 -18.72 -3.26 -4.04
CA LYS A 179 -19.34 -4.38 -3.31
C LYS A 179 -18.44 -5.60 -3.23
N ILE A 180 -17.69 -5.89 -4.28
CA ILE A 180 -16.75 -7.00 -4.30
C ILE A 180 -15.58 -6.71 -3.36
N GLU A 181 -14.95 -5.54 -3.46
CA GLU A 181 -13.81 -5.18 -2.60
C GLU A 181 -14.24 -5.03 -1.12
N GLY A 182 -15.43 -4.49 -0.85
CA GLY A 182 -15.95 -4.33 0.52
C GLY A 182 -16.19 -5.64 1.26
N ARG A 183 -16.62 -6.70 0.55
CA ARG A 183 -16.82 -8.03 1.14
C ARG A 183 -15.51 -8.70 1.54
N ASP A 184 -14.41 -8.45 0.83
CA ASP A 184 -13.10 -9.02 1.19
C ASP A 184 -12.53 -8.38 2.43
N ALA A 185 -12.58 -7.05 2.49
CA ALA A 185 -12.21 -6.32 3.69
C ALA A 185 -13.00 -6.82 4.92
N GLU A 186 -14.28 -7.16 4.76
CA GLU A 186 -15.10 -7.72 5.84
C GLU A 186 -14.70 -9.15 6.22
N LEU A 187 -14.48 -10.04 5.23
CA LEU A 187 -14.08 -11.43 5.47
C LEU A 187 -12.69 -11.53 6.12
N GLU A 188 -11.72 -10.76 5.66
CA GLU A 188 -10.38 -10.70 6.25
C GLU A 188 -10.44 -10.22 7.71
N ARG A 189 -11.24 -9.19 7.97
CA ARG A 189 -11.47 -8.66 9.32
C ARG A 189 -12.10 -9.70 10.26
N LEU A 190 -13.08 -10.47 9.77
CA LEU A 190 -13.70 -11.56 10.52
C LEU A 190 -12.73 -12.72 10.78
N ALA A 191 -11.89 -13.07 9.80
CA ALA A 191 -10.85 -14.09 9.96
C ALA A 191 -9.81 -13.66 11.02
N LEU A 192 -9.36 -12.41 10.98
CA LEU A 192 -8.44 -11.83 11.96
C LEU A 192 -9.02 -11.85 13.37
N ARG A 193 -10.30 -11.49 13.54
CA ARG A 193 -11.01 -11.59 14.83
C ARG A 193 -11.03 -13.02 15.36
N LYS A 194 -11.38 -14.00 14.53
CA LYS A 194 -11.38 -15.43 14.92
C LYS A 194 -9.98 -15.87 15.39
N LEU A 195 -8.93 -15.47 14.68
CA LEU A 195 -7.56 -15.78 15.06
C LEU A 195 -7.19 -15.13 16.40
N ARG A 196 -7.53 -13.85 16.60
CA ARG A 196 -7.31 -13.15 17.87
C ARG A 196 -8.03 -13.83 19.03
N MET A 197 -9.30 -14.21 18.86
CA MET A 197 -10.08 -14.92 19.89
C MET A 197 -9.44 -16.26 20.30
N LYS A 198 -8.78 -16.94 19.35
CA LYS A 198 -8.07 -18.21 19.62
C LYS A 198 -6.70 -17.98 20.26
N THR A 199 -6.01 -16.91 19.90
CA THR A 199 -4.62 -16.65 20.32
C THR A 199 -4.52 -15.87 21.61
N ALA A 200 -5.42 -14.92 21.87
CA ALA A 200 -5.38 -14.08 23.07
C ALA A 200 -5.43 -14.88 24.39
N PRO A 201 -6.25 -15.94 24.55
CA PRO A 201 -6.21 -16.78 25.74
C PRO A 201 -4.89 -17.54 25.90
N LYS A 202 -4.30 -18.00 24.79
CA LYS A 202 -3.01 -18.71 24.78
C LYS A 202 -1.87 -17.78 25.21
N LEU A 203 -1.82 -16.59 24.61
CA LEU A 203 -0.86 -15.55 24.98
C LEU A 203 -0.98 -15.19 26.46
N SER A 204 -2.22 -15.04 26.94
CA SER A 204 -2.47 -14.73 28.36
C SER A 204 -1.96 -15.83 29.29
N ALA A 205 -2.18 -17.11 28.93
CA ALA A 205 -1.66 -18.25 29.69
C ALA A 205 -0.13 -18.26 29.72
N THR A 206 0.52 -18.13 28.56
CA THR A 206 1.99 -18.10 28.48
C THR A 206 2.61 -16.96 29.30
N ILE A 207 1.98 -15.78 29.30
CA ILE A 207 2.44 -14.65 30.11
C ILE A 207 2.22 -14.92 31.61
N ARG A 208 1.08 -15.48 32.02
CA ARG A 208 0.84 -15.88 33.42
C ARG A 208 1.86 -16.90 33.91
N ASP A 209 2.18 -17.91 33.10
CA ASP A 209 3.19 -18.91 33.45
C ASP A 209 4.56 -18.24 33.68
N ASN A 210 4.94 -17.28 32.84
CA ASN A 210 6.16 -16.49 33.04
C ASN A 210 6.12 -15.61 34.28
N LEU A 211 4.95 -15.08 34.65
CA LEU A 211 4.77 -14.20 35.82
C LEU A 211 4.94 -14.93 37.15
N VAL A 212 4.54 -16.20 37.22
CA VAL A 212 4.69 -17.04 38.43
C VAL A 212 6.15 -17.10 38.88
N ASP A 213 7.07 -17.35 37.94
CA ASP A 213 8.52 -17.41 38.22
C ASP A 213 9.09 -16.06 38.67
N LEU A 214 8.49 -14.96 38.22
CA LEU A 214 8.95 -13.60 38.48
C LEU A 214 8.36 -12.99 39.77
N GLY A 215 7.82 -13.83 40.64
CA GLY A 215 7.30 -13.45 41.95
C GLY A 215 5.82 -13.10 41.97
N PHE A 216 5.10 -13.24 40.85
CA PHE A 216 3.68 -12.90 40.73
C PHE A 216 2.79 -14.16 40.74
N ARG A 217 2.99 -15.03 41.74
CA ARG A 217 2.39 -16.38 41.83
C ARG A 217 0.86 -16.39 41.80
N GLN A 218 0.21 -15.31 42.20
CA GLN A 218 -1.24 -15.18 42.25
C GLN A 218 -1.74 -13.97 41.45
N SER A 219 -0.95 -13.51 40.48
CA SER A 219 -1.35 -12.44 39.56
C SER A 219 -2.27 -12.94 38.46
N GLU A 220 -3.05 -12.03 37.91
CA GLU A 220 -3.87 -12.28 36.74
C GLU A 220 -3.36 -11.43 35.56
N PHE A 221 -3.39 -12.02 34.38
CA PHE A 221 -3.08 -11.34 33.13
C PHE A 221 -4.09 -11.75 32.06
N GLU A 222 -4.60 -10.76 31.32
CA GLU A 222 -5.57 -10.93 30.25
C GLU A 222 -5.25 -10.02 29.06
N ALA A 223 -5.03 -10.61 27.89
CA ALA A 223 -5.10 -9.90 26.63
C ALA A 223 -6.57 -9.77 26.21
N LYS A 224 -7.24 -8.71 26.69
CA LYS A 224 -8.67 -8.52 26.50
C LYS A 224 -8.98 -8.02 25.10
N LEU A 225 -9.89 -8.71 24.42
CA LEU A 225 -10.48 -8.27 23.15
C LEU A 225 -11.81 -7.59 23.42
N SER A 226 -11.96 -6.37 22.92
CA SER A 226 -13.24 -5.65 22.96
C SER A 226 -13.67 -5.32 21.54
N ALA A 227 -14.91 -5.65 21.20
CA ALA A 227 -15.49 -5.31 19.89
C ALA A 227 -15.53 -3.79 19.72
N LEU A 228 -15.23 -3.33 18.51
CA LEU A 228 -15.37 -1.93 18.14
C LEU A 228 -16.76 -1.69 17.52
N ASP A 229 -17.36 -0.53 17.81
CA ASP A 229 -18.63 -0.12 17.21
C ASP A 229 -18.51 0.09 15.69
N GLU A 230 -17.34 0.57 15.25
CA GLU A 230 -17.01 0.75 13.83
C GLU A 230 -15.73 -0.02 13.46
N PRO A 231 -15.72 -0.72 12.31
CA PRO A 231 -14.52 -1.39 11.79
C PRO A 231 -13.37 -0.41 11.54
N ARG A 232 -12.15 -0.79 11.94
CA ARG A 232 -10.93 -0.03 11.67
C ARG A 232 -10.01 -0.78 10.69
N PRO A 233 -9.02 -0.11 10.06
CA PRO A 233 -8.00 -0.80 9.27
C PRO A 233 -7.28 -1.93 10.03
N SER A 234 -7.18 -1.82 11.35
CA SER A 234 -6.56 -2.81 12.25
C SER A 234 -7.50 -3.96 12.68
N GLY A 235 -8.75 -4.00 12.21
CA GLY A 235 -9.71 -5.06 12.50
C GLY A 235 -10.99 -4.60 13.22
N LEU A 236 -11.74 -5.57 13.75
CA LEU A 236 -13.05 -5.38 14.42
C LEU A 236 -12.96 -5.31 15.95
N ASP A 237 -11.76 -5.43 16.50
CA ASP A 237 -11.55 -5.49 17.94
C ASP A 237 -10.35 -4.63 18.33
N SER A 238 -10.47 -3.95 19.48
CA SER A 238 -9.32 -3.44 20.21
C SER A 238 -8.74 -4.51 21.12
N VAL A 239 -7.42 -4.53 21.24
CA VAL A 239 -6.70 -5.39 22.19
C VAL A 239 -6.18 -4.51 23.34
N GLU A 240 -6.51 -4.85 24.58
CA GLU A 240 -5.96 -4.20 25.78
C GLU A 240 -5.30 -5.25 26.67
N LEU A 241 -4.04 -5.02 27.04
CA LEU A 241 -3.33 -5.89 27.97
C LEU A 241 -3.64 -5.44 29.40
N LEU A 242 -4.27 -6.33 30.15
CA LEU A 242 -4.70 -6.10 31.52
C LEU A 242 -3.89 -6.97 32.47
N PHE A 243 -3.58 -6.41 33.64
CA PHE A 243 -2.82 -7.08 34.68
C PHE A 243 -3.36 -6.72 36.06
N SER A 244 -3.34 -7.70 36.96
CA SER A 244 -3.63 -7.53 38.38
C SER A 244 -2.51 -8.21 39.18
N PRO A 245 -1.75 -7.47 40.00
CA PRO A 245 -0.59 -8.02 40.70
C PRO A 245 -0.97 -8.96 41.83
N ASN A 246 -2.14 -8.75 42.46
CA ASN A 246 -2.56 -9.43 43.68
C ASN A 246 -3.98 -9.98 43.56
N PRO A 247 -4.30 -11.11 44.24
CA PRO A 247 -5.65 -11.60 44.36
C PRO A 247 -6.61 -10.57 44.95
N GLY A 248 -7.80 -10.44 44.37
CA GLY A 248 -8.83 -9.51 44.83
C GLY A 248 -8.68 -8.09 44.30
N GLU A 249 -7.60 -7.76 43.59
CA GLU A 249 -7.48 -6.51 42.84
C GLU A 249 -8.06 -6.65 41.43
N PRO A 250 -8.72 -5.59 40.89
CA PRO A 250 -9.27 -5.64 39.54
C PRO A 250 -8.15 -5.60 38.49
N LEU A 251 -8.38 -6.27 37.36
CA LEU A 251 -7.55 -6.16 36.16
C LEU A 251 -7.52 -4.71 35.67
N LYS A 252 -6.31 -4.14 35.55
CA LYS A 252 -6.10 -2.77 35.08
C LYS A 252 -5.21 -2.75 33.83
N PRO A 253 -5.36 -1.75 32.95
CA PRO A 253 -4.45 -1.54 31.84
C PRO A 253 -3.02 -1.35 32.32
N LEU A 254 -2.03 -1.84 31.55
CA LEU A 254 -0.60 -1.76 31.94
C LEU A 254 -0.15 -0.34 32.31
N ARG A 255 -0.66 0.69 31.62
CA ARG A 255 -0.37 2.11 31.89
C ARG A 255 -0.83 2.59 33.26
N ALA A 256 -1.76 1.88 33.90
CA ALA A 256 -2.35 2.24 35.18
C ALA A 256 -1.70 1.51 36.37
N ILE A 257 -0.65 0.72 36.12
CA ILE A 257 0.17 0.10 37.16
C ILE A 257 1.12 1.17 37.72
N ALA A 258 1.22 1.28 39.05
CA ALA A 258 1.95 2.38 39.70
C ALA A 258 3.40 2.04 40.07
N SER A 259 3.76 0.75 40.17
CA SER A 259 5.08 0.29 40.62
C SER A 259 6.01 0.05 39.43
N SER A 260 7.06 0.87 39.30
CA SER A 260 8.04 0.81 38.20
C SER A 260 8.74 -0.56 38.11
N GLY A 261 9.14 -1.13 39.25
CA GLY A 261 9.77 -2.45 39.30
C GLY A 261 8.84 -3.59 38.92
N GLU A 262 7.55 -3.48 39.24
CA GLU A 262 6.55 -4.48 38.84
C GLU A 262 6.29 -4.43 37.34
N ILE A 263 6.20 -3.24 36.76
CA ILE A 263 6.08 -3.06 35.31
C ILE A 263 7.29 -3.66 34.60
N SER A 264 8.52 -3.42 35.07
CA SER A 264 9.72 -3.98 34.44
C SER A 264 9.73 -5.50 34.43
N ARG A 265 9.29 -6.15 35.53
CA ARG A 265 9.16 -7.62 35.59
C ARG A 265 8.02 -8.13 34.71
N LEU A 266 6.88 -7.44 34.69
CA LEU A 266 5.77 -7.77 33.80
C LEU A 266 6.17 -7.66 32.32
N MET A 267 6.91 -6.60 31.96
CA MET A 267 7.44 -6.43 30.61
C MET A 267 8.44 -7.52 30.26
N LEU A 268 9.27 -7.99 31.20
CA LEU A 268 10.12 -9.15 30.99
C LEU A 268 9.28 -10.40 30.68
N ALA A 269 8.20 -10.66 31.43
CA ALA A 269 7.30 -11.79 31.18
C ALA A 269 6.66 -11.73 29.78
N ILE A 270 6.20 -10.55 29.38
CA ILE A 270 5.59 -10.30 28.06
C ILE A 270 6.63 -10.48 26.95
N LYS A 271 7.81 -9.88 27.09
CA LYS A 271 8.89 -9.97 26.10
C LYS A 271 9.43 -11.39 25.97
N SER A 272 9.53 -12.14 27.07
CA SER A 272 9.87 -13.56 27.03
C SER A 272 8.81 -14.40 26.30
N ALA A 273 7.51 -14.10 26.47
CA ALA A 273 6.45 -14.80 25.76
C ALA A 273 6.40 -14.48 24.26
N LEU A 274 6.95 -13.33 23.85
CA LEU A 274 6.95 -12.84 22.48
C LEU A 274 8.33 -12.92 21.79
N ALA A 275 9.33 -13.52 22.42
CA ALA A 275 10.73 -13.42 22.01
C ALA A 275 10.98 -13.82 20.54
N GLU A 276 10.31 -14.88 20.06
CA GLU A 276 10.42 -15.39 18.67
C GLU A 276 9.74 -14.49 17.62
N HIS A 277 8.86 -13.59 18.05
CA HIS A 277 8.05 -12.74 17.17
C HIS A 277 8.31 -11.24 17.38
N ASP A 278 9.13 -10.88 18.35
CA ASP A 278 9.50 -9.51 18.63
C ASP A 278 10.57 -9.05 17.63
N ALA A 279 10.33 -7.94 16.95
CA ALA A 279 11.27 -7.39 15.96
C ALA A 279 12.29 -6.43 16.59
N ILE A 280 12.16 -6.11 17.89
CA ILE A 280 13.00 -5.11 18.57
C ILE A 280 14.32 -5.74 19.03
N PRO A 281 15.47 -5.41 18.42
CA PRO A 281 16.72 -6.13 18.65
C PRO A 281 17.43 -5.78 19.98
N LEU A 282 17.07 -4.67 20.63
CA LEU A 282 17.69 -4.18 21.86
C LEU A 282 16.62 -3.87 22.91
N LEU A 283 16.74 -4.51 24.07
CA LEU A 283 15.83 -4.37 25.20
C LEU A 283 16.60 -3.85 26.41
N VAL A 284 16.11 -2.78 27.04
CA VAL A 284 16.71 -2.20 28.25
C VAL A 284 15.72 -2.37 29.41
N PHE A 285 16.14 -3.06 30.45
CA PHE A 285 15.39 -3.22 31.69
C PHE A 285 16.04 -2.40 32.81
N ASP A 286 15.27 -1.47 33.36
CA ASP A 286 15.65 -0.67 34.53
C ASP A 286 14.77 -1.06 35.72
N GLU A 287 15.30 -0.93 36.93
CA GLU A 287 14.60 -1.17 38.21
C GLU A 287 13.95 -2.55 38.39
N ILE A 288 14.31 -3.54 37.57
CA ILE A 288 13.68 -4.87 37.59
C ILE A 288 13.95 -5.65 38.89
N ASP A 289 14.98 -5.24 39.62
CA ASP A 289 15.42 -5.78 40.90
C ASP A 289 14.79 -5.09 42.12
N THR A 290 13.90 -4.11 41.92
CA THR A 290 13.23 -3.42 43.02
C THR A 290 12.30 -4.38 43.78
N ASN A 291 12.51 -4.48 45.10
CA ASN A 291 11.80 -5.39 46.01
C ASN A 291 11.91 -6.88 45.63
N VAL A 292 13.03 -7.28 45.00
CA VAL A 292 13.30 -8.66 44.60
C VAL A 292 14.51 -9.21 45.34
N GLY A 293 14.44 -10.46 45.80
CA GLY A 293 15.57 -11.17 46.41
C GLY A 293 15.41 -12.69 46.30
N GLY A 294 16.49 -13.43 46.61
CA GLY A 294 16.47 -14.88 46.65
C GLY A 294 16.14 -15.54 45.31
N GLU A 295 15.23 -16.53 45.31
CA GLU A 295 14.85 -17.32 44.13
C GLU A 295 14.29 -16.47 42.98
N ILE A 296 13.56 -15.39 43.30
CA ILE A 296 12.97 -14.50 42.28
C ILE A 296 14.08 -13.77 41.51
N ALA A 297 15.16 -13.36 42.18
CA ALA A 297 16.30 -12.71 41.53
C ALA A 297 17.02 -13.66 40.54
N HIS A 298 17.09 -14.94 40.89
CA HIS A 298 17.64 -15.96 40.01
C HIS A 298 16.74 -16.21 38.79
N ALA A 299 15.42 -16.30 38.99
CA ALA A 299 14.45 -16.42 37.91
C ALA A 299 14.47 -15.23 36.93
N VAL A 300 14.59 -14.00 37.45
CA VAL A 300 14.77 -12.79 36.64
C VAL A 300 16.02 -12.90 35.77
N GLY A 301 17.17 -13.25 36.36
CA GLY A 301 18.42 -13.45 35.62
C GLY A 301 18.31 -14.54 34.55
N ALA A 302 17.69 -15.68 34.88
CA ALA A 302 17.48 -16.78 33.95
C ALA A 302 16.60 -16.39 32.75
N LYS A 303 15.47 -15.70 32.98
CA LYS A 303 14.61 -15.23 31.88
C LYS A 303 15.28 -14.19 31.01
N MET A 304 16.05 -13.26 31.59
CA MET A 304 16.86 -12.31 30.82
C MET A 304 17.91 -13.01 29.95
N ARG A 305 18.56 -14.06 30.46
CA ARG A 305 19.51 -14.86 29.69
C ARG A 305 18.83 -15.57 28.53
N THR A 306 17.65 -16.15 28.74
CA THR A 306 16.87 -16.78 27.67
C THR A 306 16.49 -15.77 26.59
N LEU A 307 16.02 -14.58 26.99
CA LEU A 307 15.69 -13.49 26.06
C LEU A 307 16.93 -12.98 25.32
N GLY A 308 18.09 -13.00 25.98
CA GLY A 308 19.41 -12.66 25.43
C GLY A 308 19.88 -13.54 24.26
N ARG A 309 19.19 -14.64 23.97
CA ARG A 309 19.50 -15.52 22.83
C ARG A 309 19.11 -14.90 21.51
N ASP A 310 17.96 -14.23 21.49
CA ASP A 310 17.35 -13.65 20.29
C ASP A 310 17.50 -12.11 20.25
N HIS A 311 17.70 -11.49 21.43
CA HIS A 311 17.74 -10.04 21.60
C HIS A 311 18.98 -9.60 22.37
N GLN A 312 19.48 -8.39 22.12
CA GLN A 312 20.43 -7.76 23.02
C GLN A 312 19.69 -7.23 24.25
N VAL A 313 19.99 -7.78 25.43
CA VAL A 313 19.37 -7.32 26.68
C VAL A 313 20.39 -6.53 27.51
N ILE A 314 20.00 -5.32 27.92
CA ILE A 314 20.73 -4.46 28.87
C ILE A 314 19.94 -4.39 30.17
N CYS A 315 20.57 -4.75 31.28
CA CYS A 315 19.96 -4.66 32.60
C CYS A 315 20.85 -3.85 33.53
N ILE A 316 20.24 -2.90 34.25
CA ILE A 316 20.87 -2.22 35.37
C ILE A 316 20.41 -2.88 36.65
N THR A 317 21.35 -3.50 37.39
CA THR A 317 21.00 -4.23 38.61
C THR A 317 22.04 -4.08 39.69
N HIS A 318 21.63 -4.20 40.95
CA HIS A 318 22.49 -4.36 42.12
C HIS A 318 22.45 -5.78 42.71
N LEU A 319 21.67 -6.70 42.12
CA LEU A 319 21.52 -8.07 42.59
C LEU A 319 22.59 -8.98 41.98
N PRO A 320 23.41 -9.68 42.79
CA PRO A 320 24.46 -10.57 42.30
C PRO A 320 23.90 -11.73 41.45
N GLN A 321 22.69 -12.21 41.76
CA GLN A 321 22.02 -13.29 41.04
C GLN A 321 21.70 -12.89 39.59
N VAL A 322 21.27 -11.64 39.38
CA VAL A 322 20.98 -11.12 38.05
C VAL A 322 22.30 -10.83 37.32
N ALA A 323 23.27 -10.18 37.98
CA ALA A 323 24.59 -9.90 37.40
C ALA A 323 25.36 -11.16 36.95
N ALA A 324 25.25 -12.25 37.73
CA ALA A 324 25.83 -13.55 37.37
C ALA A 324 25.19 -14.15 36.11
N ALA A 325 23.93 -13.84 35.81
CA ALA A 325 23.25 -14.32 34.61
C ALA A 325 23.82 -13.72 33.30
N GLY A 326 24.46 -12.55 33.39
CA GLY A 326 25.02 -11.82 32.23
C GLY A 326 26.08 -12.59 31.44
N SER A 327 26.15 -12.37 30.13
CA SER A 327 27.29 -12.80 29.30
C SER A 327 28.46 -11.83 29.44
N SER A 328 28.16 -10.52 29.45
CA SER A 328 29.10 -9.44 29.78
C SER A 328 28.64 -8.69 31.02
N GLN A 329 29.60 -8.22 31.81
CA GLN A 329 29.34 -7.47 33.03
C GLN A 329 30.16 -6.18 33.01
N PHE A 330 29.49 -5.04 33.19
CA PHE A 330 30.12 -3.74 33.31
C PHE A 330 29.86 -3.16 34.70
N VAL A 331 30.89 -2.53 35.25
CA VAL A 331 30.85 -1.88 36.56
C VAL A 331 30.98 -0.37 36.37
N VAL A 332 30.06 0.39 36.95
CA VAL A 332 30.16 1.85 37.06
C VAL A 332 30.81 2.25 38.37
N THR A 333 31.96 2.90 38.29
CA THR A 333 32.65 3.52 39.44
C THR A 333 32.56 5.04 39.37
N LYS A 334 32.72 5.72 40.51
CA LYS A 334 32.83 7.18 40.59
C LYS A 334 34.29 7.54 40.82
N ASP A 335 34.88 8.26 39.87
CA ASP A 335 36.26 8.76 39.94
C ASP A 335 36.25 10.28 40.09
N VAL A 336 37.12 10.83 40.93
CA VAL A 336 37.27 12.30 41.07
C VAL A 336 38.46 12.75 40.24
N VAL A 337 38.21 13.51 39.18
CA VAL A 337 39.25 14.06 38.29
C VAL A 337 39.18 15.59 38.37
N ARG A 338 40.28 16.22 38.81
CA ARG A 338 40.42 17.69 38.94
C ARG A 338 39.26 18.33 39.71
N GLY A 339 38.87 17.71 40.84
CA GLY A 339 37.82 18.21 41.72
C GLY A 339 36.38 17.99 41.23
N ARG A 340 36.18 17.27 40.11
CA ARG A 340 34.84 16.89 39.62
C ARG A 340 34.67 15.37 39.64
N THR A 341 33.51 14.90 40.07
CA THR A 341 33.15 13.47 40.05
C THR A 341 32.67 13.08 38.66
N TYR A 342 33.30 12.05 38.09
CA TYR A 342 32.91 11.43 36.83
C TYR A 342 32.48 9.98 37.08
N SER A 343 31.45 9.54 36.38
CA SER A 343 31.07 8.12 36.35
C SER A 343 31.88 7.43 35.26
N ARG A 344 32.57 6.34 35.59
CA ARG A 344 33.36 5.54 34.66
C ARG A 344 32.77 4.14 34.56
N LEU A 345 32.42 3.75 33.34
CA LEU A 345 31.97 2.40 33.00
C LEU A 345 33.17 1.59 32.49
N HIS A 346 33.40 0.40 33.04
CA HIS A 346 34.41 -0.53 32.53
C HIS A 346 33.90 -1.97 32.59
N GLU A 347 34.32 -2.80 31.63
CA GLU A 347 33.98 -4.23 31.61
C GLU A 347 34.83 -5.00 32.63
N VAL A 348 34.21 -5.94 33.34
CA VAL A 348 34.89 -6.88 34.23
C VAL A 348 34.81 -8.29 33.68
N THR A 349 35.95 -8.97 33.61
CA THR A 349 36.08 -10.32 33.02
C THR A 349 36.75 -11.28 34.00
N ALA A 350 36.63 -12.58 33.74
CA ALA A 350 37.32 -13.67 34.46
C ALA A 350 37.31 -13.54 36.01
N GLU A 351 38.46 -13.43 36.66
CA GLU A 351 38.59 -13.33 38.12
C GLU A 351 37.95 -12.05 38.66
N ALA A 352 38.16 -10.91 37.99
CA ALA A 352 37.60 -9.61 38.41
C ALA A 352 36.06 -9.65 38.44
N ARG A 353 35.44 -10.39 37.52
CA ARG A 353 33.99 -10.62 37.53
C ARG A 353 33.55 -11.42 38.76
N GLN A 354 34.29 -12.47 39.15
CA GLN A 354 33.97 -13.28 40.33
C GLN A 354 34.13 -12.49 41.63
N GLU A 355 35.20 -11.70 41.73
CA GLU A 355 35.43 -10.81 42.87
C GLU A 355 34.31 -9.77 43.01
N GLU A 356 33.84 -9.22 41.89
CA GLU A 356 32.74 -8.27 41.89
C GLU A 356 31.42 -8.90 42.33
N ILE A 357 31.07 -10.09 41.83
CA ILE A 357 29.88 -10.83 42.29
C ILE A 357 29.99 -11.18 43.78
N ALA A 358 31.16 -11.60 44.26
CA ALA A 358 31.40 -11.89 45.68
C ALA A 358 31.29 -10.62 46.54
N ARG A 359 31.77 -9.47 46.03
CA ARG A 359 31.59 -8.16 46.67
C ARG A 359 30.11 -7.81 46.79
N MET A 360 29.33 -8.02 45.73
CA MET A 360 27.87 -7.79 45.72
C MET A 360 27.11 -8.70 46.71
N LEU A 361 27.62 -9.90 46.99
CA LEU A 361 27.05 -10.84 47.96
C LEU A 361 27.34 -10.53 49.43
N GLY A 362 28.12 -9.47 49.73
CA GLY A 362 28.40 -9.04 51.10
C GLY A 362 29.85 -9.22 51.57
N GLY A 363 30.81 -9.50 50.68
CA GLY A 363 32.25 -9.37 50.96
C GLY A 363 33.12 -10.58 50.62
N LYS A 364 34.44 -10.46 50.85
CA LYS A 364 35.50 -11.45 50.51
C LYS A 364 35.56 -12.64 51.49
N THR A 365 34.44 -13.28 51.79
CA THR A 365 34.43 -14.56 52.52
C THR A 365 34.55 -15.73 51.53
N ASP A 366 35.22 -16.81 51.94
CA ASP A 366 35.38 -18.01 51.10
C ASP A 366 34.05 -18.62 50.63
N SER A 367 32.98 -18.45 51.40
CA SER A 367 31.61 -18.85 51.02
C SER A 367 31.04 -18.01 49.87
N ALA A 368 31.26 -16.70 49.87
CA ALA A 368 30.82 -15.80 48.79
C ALA A 368 31.58 -16.07 47.48
N LEU A 369 32.88 -16.38 47.56
CA LEU A 369 33.69 -16.78 46.41
C LEU A 369 33.26 -18.12 45.82
N LYS A 370 32.85 -19.10 46.65
CA LYS A 370 32.31 -20.39 46.19
C LYS A 370 30.97 -20.22 45.47
N LEU A 371 30.06 -19.38 46.01
CA LEU A 371 28.78 -19.07 45.38
C LEU A 371 28.95 -18.30 44.05
N ALA A 372 29.88 -17.35 43.99
CA ALA A 372 30.21 -16.63 42.75
C ALA A 372 30.78 -17.56 41.66
N LYS A 373 31.56 -18.58 42.05
CA LYS A 373 32.09 -19.60 41.13
C LYS A 373 31.00 -20.53 40.60
N ALA A 374 30.01 -20.89 41.41
CA ALA A 374 28.89 -21.73 40.98
C ALA A 374 28.01 -21.02 39.93
N GLY A 375 27.71 -19.73 40.11
CA GLY A 375 26.93 -18.95 39.13
C GLY A 375 27.62 -18.75 37.78
N LYS A 376 28.96 -18.84 37.72
CA LYS A 376 29.72 -18.76 36.45
C LYS A 376 29.53 -20.01 35.58
N GLN A 377 29.42 -21.20 36.17
CA GLN A 377 29.26 -22.45 35.40
C GLN A 377 27.95 -22.50 34.60
N GLU A 378 26.92 -21.75 35.02
CA GLU A 378 25.67 -21.62 34.27
C GLU A 378 25.77 -20.63 33.09
N ALA A 379 26.82 -19.80 33.01
CA ALA A 379 26.93 -18.66 32.10
C ALA A 379 27.62 -18.91 30.76
N ASP A 380 28.41 -19.99 30.65
CA ASP A 380 29.34 -20.19 29.53
C ASP A 380 28.69 -20.81 28.27
N ALA A 381 27.37 -20.64 28.08
CA ALA A 381 26.68 -21.04 26.85
C ALA A 381 25.89 -19.86 26.25
N MET A 382 26.34 -19.44 25.06
CA MET A 382 25.74 -18.44 24.14
C MET A 382 25.95 -16.94 24.43
N LYS A 383 26.04 -16.20 23.31
CA LYS A 383 26.34 -14.77 23.23
C LYS A 383 25.09 -13.93 23.52
N VAL A 384 25.31 -12.78 24.19
CA VAL A 384 24.51 -11.54 24.19
C VAL A 384 23.49 -11.31 25.32
N LEU A 385 23.91 -11.40 26.58
CA LEU A 385 23.33 -10.59 27.67
C LEU A 385 24.39 -9.60 28.22
N ARG A 386 24.19 -8.28 28.11
CA ARG A 386 25.12 -7.27 28.66
C ARG A 386 24.50 -6.62 29.90
N ILE A 387 25.03 -6.90 31.09
CA ILE A 387 24.51 -6.30 32.33
C ILE A 387 25.41 -5.13 32.71
N CYS A 388 24.83 -3.94 32.88
CA CYS A 388 25.53 -2.72 33.28
C CYS A 388 25.14 -2.32 34.70
N TRP A 389 26.04 -2.42 35.67
CA TRP A 389 25.79 -1.97 37.04
C TRP A 389 25.87 -0.44 37.14
N LEU A 390 24.84 0.25 37.66
CA LEU A 390 24.88 1.68 37.97
C LEU A 390 24.60 1.89 39.46
N VAL A 391 25.54 2.48 40.20
CA VAL A 391 25.30 2.92 41.59
C VAL A 391 24.27 4.03 41.56
N LYS A 392 23.03 3.75 41.99
CA LYS A 392 22.03 4.78 42.27
C LYS A 392 22.54 5.72 43.36
N PHE A 393 23.02 6.88 42.94
CA PHE A 393 22.78 8.16 43.62
C PHE A 393 22.76 9.23 42.53
N PHE A 394 21.55 9.49 42.02
CA PHE A 394 21.23 10.58 41.10
C PHE A 394 19.94 11.24 41.63
N PRO A 395 19.95 12.55 41.91
CA PRO A 395 18.85 13.42 41.55
C PRO A 395 19.24 14.14 40.25
N ALA A 396 18.42 13.94 39.21
CA ALA A 396 18.35 14.72 37.96
C ALA A 396 19.64 14.87 37.14
N PHE A 397 19.66 14.30 35.93
CA PHE A 397 20.05 14.95 34.67
C PHE A 397 20.20 13.87 33.58
N LEU A 398 19.14 13.70 32.78
CA LEU A 398 19.22 13.18 31.41
C LEU A 398 18.18 13.93 30.59
N LEU A 399 18.69 14.86 29.76
CA LEU A 399 18.08 15.36 28.54
C LEU A 399 18.87 14.71 27.39
#